data_AF-A0A1V3WZR4-F1
#
_entry.id   AF-A0A1V3WZR4-F1
#
_cell.length_a   1.000
_cell.length_b   1.000
_cell.length_c   1.000
_cell.angle_alpha   90.00
_cell.angle_beta   90.00
_cell.angle_gamma   90.00
#
_symmetry.space_group_name_H-M   'P 1'
#
loop_
_entity.id
_entity.type
_entity.pdbx_description
1 polymer ?
#
loop_
_entity_poly.entity_id
_entity_poly.type
_entity_poly.pdbx_seq_one_letter_code
_entity_poly.pdbx_strand_id
1 'polypeptide(L)'
;MTLLDRTRLRTGCRNCVAVPMFHGFGLGQLMLTLALGGTVLTQRHFDAEAALAQASHHRADALMAVPVMLARILDLPKPCGRETRCHRCGW
;
A
#
# COMPACT_ATOMS: atom_id res chain seq x y z
N MET A 1 7.66 -19.77 13.03
CA MET A 1 7.06 -19.16 11.81
C MET A 1 7.72 -17.82 11.57
N THR A 2 8.44 -17.68 10.47
CA THR A 2 9.22 -16.47 10.15
C THR A 2 8.33 -15.38 9.55
N LEU A 3 8.70 -14.12 9.74
CA LEU A 3 7.96 -12.94 9.27
C LEU A 3 7.62 -13.00 7.77
N LEU A 4 8.53 -13.54 6.95
CA LEU A 4 8.37 -13.64 5.49
C LEU A 4 7.24 -14.60 5.07
N ASP A 5 7.01 -15.67 5.82
CA ASP A 5 5.93 -16.63 5.55
C ASP A 5 4.56 -15.98 5.76
N ARG A 6 4.44 -15.12 6.78
CA ARG A 6 3.21 -14.38 7.09
C ARG A 6 2.93 -13.22 6.14
N THR A 7 3.98 -12.56 5.64
CA THR A 7 3.83 -11.40 4.75
C THR A 7 3.90 -11.74 3.27
N ARG A 8 4.26 -13.00 2.92
CA ARG A 8 4.51 -13.47 1.53
C ARG A 8 5.47 -12.58 0.74
N LEU A 9 6.35 -11.84 1.43
CA LEU A 9 7.39 -11.06 0.78
C LEU A 9 8.38 -12.02 0.12
N ARG A 10 8.57 -11.84 -1.18
CA ARG A 10 9.39 -12.66 -2.06
C ARG A 10 10.51 -11.81 -2.66
N THR A 11 11.59 -12.45 -3.08
CA THR A 11 12.68 -11.78 -3.82
C THR A 11 12.12 -11.06 -5.05
N GLY A 12 12.56 -9.83 -5.30
CA GLY A 12 12.07 -9.01 -6.40
C GLY A 12 10.68 -8.40 -6.19
N CYS A 13 10.13 -8.43 -4.96
CA CYS A 13 8.82 -7.84 -4.66
C CYS A 13 8.77 -6.33 -4.89
N ARG A 14 7.60 -5.83 -5.25
CA ARG A 14 7.31 -4.40 -5.34
C ARG A 14 6.57 -3.95 -4.08
N ASN A 15 7.23 -3.15 -3.24
CA ASN A 15 6.63 -2.67 -2.01
C ASN A 15 6.36 -1.17 -2.08
N CYS A 16 5.10 -0.79 -1.81
CA CYS A 16 4.73 0.60 -1.60
C CYS A 16 5.07 1.02 -0.18
N VAL A 17 6.10 1.87 -0.03
CA VAL A 17 6.49 2.44 1.26
C VAL A 17 5.89 3.84 1.37
N ALA A 18 4.68 3.88 1.92
CA ALA A 18 3.91 5.11 2.10
C ALA A 18 4.26 5.85 3.40
N VAL A 19 4.99 5.17 4.29
CA VAL A 19 5.41 5.66 5.61
C VAL A 19 6.70 6.48 5.53
N PRO A 20 6.91 7.47 6.43
CA PRO A 20 8.13 8.27 6.45
C PRO A 20 9.40 7.42 6.65
N MET A 21 10.47 7.71 5.90
CA MET A 21 11.71 6.91 5.98
C MET A 21 12.64 7.32 7.13
N PHE A 22 12.41 8.47 7.76
CA PHE A 22 13.25 8.97 8.86
C PHE A 22 13.02 8.26 10.21
N HIS A 23 12.01 7.40 10.31
CA HIS A 23 11.75 6.60 11.51
C HIS A 23 11.96 5.10 11.26
N GLY A 24 12.17 4.33 12.33
CA GLY A 24 12.60 2.93 12.26
C GLY A 24 11.74 2.02 11.40
N PHE A 25 10.41 2.17 11.40
CA PHE A 25 9.53 1.32 10.59
C PHE A 25 9.71 1.54 9.08
N GLY A 26 9.67 2.81 8.64
CA GLY A 26 9.84 3.14 7.22
C GLY A 26 11.24 2.85 6.70
N LEU A 27 12.27 3.13 7.51
CA LEU A 27 13.64 2.73 7.18
C LEU A 27 13.78 1.21 7.10
N GLY A 28 13.18 0.48 8.05
CA GLY A 28 13.21 -0.98 8.09
C GLY A 28 12.59 -1.60 6.84
N GLN A 29 11.45 -1.09 6.36
CA GLN A 29 10.81 -1.63 5.15
C GLN A 29 11.54 -1.25 3.86
N LEU A 30 12.13 -0.05 3.80
CA LEU A 30 13.05 0.30 2.73
C LEU A 30 14.20 -0.70 2.66
N MET A 31 14.89 -0.92 3.78
CA MET A 31 16.03 -1.83 3.86
C MET A 31 15.64 -3.28 3.57
N LEU A 32 14.50 -3.75 4.06
CA LEU A 32 14.00 -5.10 3.77
C LEU A 32 13.74 -5.29 2.28
N THR A 33 13.08 -4.32 1.63
CA THR A 33 12.77 -4.41 0.21
C THR A 33 14.05 -4.42 -0.64
N LEU A 34 15.03 -3.58 -0.27
CA LEU A 34 16.34 -3.56 -0.92
C LEU A 34 17.11 -4.87 -0.70
N ALA A 35 17.09 -5.43 0.51
CA ALA A 35 17.73 -6.71 0.83
C ALA A 35 17.10 -7.88 0.04
N LEU A 36 15.82 -7.79 -0.30
CA LEU A 36 15.12 -8.74 -1.16
C LEU A 36 15.33 -8.48 -2.66
N GLY A 37 16.14 -7.48 -3.04
CA GLY A 37 16.32 -7.08 -4.45
C GLY A 37 15.04 -6.55 -5.10
N GLY A 38 14.10 -6.06 -4.30
CA GLY A 38 12.80 -5.58 -4.72
C GLY A 38 12.80 -4.13 -5.20
N THR A 39 11.65 -3.68 -5.70
CA THR A 39 11.43 -2.27 -6.07
C THR A 39 10.67 -1.57 -4.96
N VAL A 40 11.13 -0.38 -4.57
CA VAL A 40 10.44 0.47 -3.60
C VAL A 40 9.67 1.55 -4.33
N LEU A 41 8.36 1.56 -4.15
CA LEU A 41 7.47 2.59 -4.66
C LEU A 41 7.27 3.62 -3.56
N THR A 42 7.74 4.85 -3.80
CA THR A 42 7.80 5.93 -2.81
C THR A 42 6.91 7.08 -3.20
N GLN A 43 6.57 7.92 -2.23
CA GLN A 43 5.86 9.18 -2.43
C GLN A 43 6.41 10.23 -1.47
N ARG A 44 6.48 11.49 -1.89
CA ARG A 44 7.04 12.58 -1.06
C ARG A 44 6.16 12.89 0.15
N HIS A 45 4.85 12.86 -0.04
CA HIS A 45 3.86 13.04 1.02
C HIS A 45 2.83 11.92 0.91
N PHE A 46 2.26 11.52 2.04
CA PHE A 46 1.20 10.53 2.06
C PHE A 46 -0.10 11.13 1.50
N ASP A 47 -0.56 10.58 0.38
CA ASP A 47 -1.90 10.78 -0.15
C ASP A 47 -2.55 9.41 -0.35
N ALA A 48 -3.77 9.22 0.18
CA ALA A 48 -4.40 7.91 0.22
C ALA A 48 -4.78 7.41 -1.19
N GLU A 49 -5.29 8.32 -2.03
CA GLU A 49 -5.72 8.00 -3.39
C GLU A 49 -4.51 7.72 -4.28
N ALA A 50 -3.49 8.58 -4.24
CA ALA A 50 -2.25 8.40 -4.98
C ALA A 50 -1.49 7.14 -4.54
N ALA A 51 -1.45 6.84 -3.24
CA ALA A 51 -0.83 5.61 -2.74
C ALA A 51 -1.52 4.34 -3.28
N LEU A 52 -2.86 4.35 -3.29
CA LEU A 52 -3.65 3.23 -3.82
C LEU A 52 -3.53 3.12 -5.35
N ALA A 53 -3.57 4.25 -6.06
CA ALA A 53 -3.38 4.29 -7.51
C ALA A 53 -1.98 3.83 -7.93
N GLN A 54 -0.94 4.25 -7.20
CA GLN A 54 0.43 3.81 -7.45
C GLN A 54 0.59 2.32 -7.16
N ALA A 55 0.03 1.84 -6.04
CA ALA A 55 0.05 0.42 -5.70
C ALA A 55 -0.63 -0.43 -6.78
N SER A 56 -1.79 0.02 -7.31
CA SER A 56 -2.53 -0.71 -8.35
C SER A 56 -1.80 -0.67 -9.69
N HIS A 57 -1.34 0.52 -10.12
CA HIS A 57 -0.65 0.71 -11.39
C HIS A 57 0.63 -0.12 -11.49
N HIS A 58 1.41 -0.17 -10.41
CA HIS A 58 2.68 -0.91 -10.39
C HIS A 58 2.54 -2.36 -9.93
N ARG A 59 1.32 -2.82 -9.63
CA ARG A 59 1.02 -4.15 -9.06
C ARG A 59 1.90 -4.46 -7.86
N ALA A 60 1.85 -3.57 -6.86
CA ALA A 60 2.60 -3.76 -5.62
C ALA A 60 2.20 -5.07 -4.93
N ASP A 61 3.18 -5.85 -4.48
CA ASP A 61 2.97 -7.07 -3.70
C ASP A 61 2.54 -6.74 -2.26
N ALA A 62 3.01 -5.63 -1.72
CA ALA A 62 2.67 -5.17 -0.37
C ALA A 62 2.59 -3.64 -0.27
N LEU A 63 1.72 -3.18 0.63
CA LEU A 63 1.58 -1.78 1.02
C LEU A 63 1.94 -1.61 2.48
N MET A 64 3.00 -0.86 2.74
CA MET A 64 3.47 -0.54 4.09
C MET A 64 2.81 0.75 4.54
N ALA A 65 1.86 0.63 5.47
CA ALA A 65 1.05 1.72 6.00
C ALA A 65 0.87 1.56 7.52
N VAL A 66 0.74 2.67 8.24
CA VAL A 66 0.31 2.66 9.66
C VAL A 66 -1.21 2.64 9.75
N PRO A 67 -1.82 2.27 10.90
CA PRO A 67 -3.28 2.11 11.00
C PRO A 67 -4.09 3.33 10.54
N VAL A 68 -3.65 4.55 10.84
CA VAL A 68 -4.35 5.78 10.40
C VAL A 68 -4.27 5.99 8.88
N MET A 69 -3.19 5.57 8.23
CA MET A 69 -3.08 5.61 6.76
C MET A 69 -4.02 4.58 6.13
N LEU A 70 -4.10 3.39 6.71
CA LEU A 70 -5.01 2.35 6.25
C LEU A 70 -6.47 2.78 6.38
N ALA A 71 -6.85 3.41 7.51
CA ALA A 71 -8.18 3.97 7.70
C ALA A 71 -8.53 4.98 6.58
N ARG A 72 -7.62 5.92 6.29
CA ARG A 72 -7.81 6.91 5.21
C ARG A 72 -7.97 6.27 3.83
N ILE A 73 -7.28 5.17 3.56
CA ILE A 73 -7.43 4.43 2.30
C ILE A 73 -8.79 3.74 2.23
N LEU A 74 -9.26 3.17 3.34
CA LEU A 74 -10.56 2.49 3.41
C LEU A 74 -11.74 3.47 3.37
N ASP A 75 -11.53 4.71 3.81
CA ASP A 75 -12.50 5.81 3.75
C ASP A 75 -12.62 6.45 2.37
N LEU A 76 -11.75 6.09 1.41
CA LEU A 76 -11.87 6.57 0.03
C LEU A 76 -13.23 6.15 -0.55
N PRO A 77 -13.92 7.03 -1.31
CA PRO A 77 -15.16 6.67 -1.98
C PRO A 77 -14.90 5.48 -2.89
N LYS A 78 -15.52 4.34 -2.57
CA LYS A 78 -15.40 3.14 -3.40
C LYS A 78 -15.95 3.51 -4.78
N PRO A 79 -15.20 3.31 -5.88
CA PRO A 79 -15.80 3.42 -7.21
C PRO A 79 -17.02 2.51 -7.22
N CYS A 80 -18.15 3.03 -7.68
CA CYS A 80 -19.41 2.30 -7.73
C CYS A 80 -19.19 0.99 -8.50
N GLY A 81 -19.00 -0.09 -7.76
CA GLY A 81 -18.90 -1.43 -8.32
C GLY A 81 -20.27 -1.78 -8.85
N ARG A 82 -20.35 -2.17 -10.12
CA ARG A 82 -21.56 -2.46 -10.90
C ARG A 82 -22.49 -3.54 -10.32
N GLU A 83 -22.23 -4.05 -9.12
CA GLU A 83 -22.84 -5.27 -8.58
C GLU A 83 -23.70 -5.04 -7.33
N THR A 84 -23.71 -3.85 -6.72
CA THR A 84 -24.65 -3.57 -5.62
C THR A 84 -25.51 -2.36 -5.94
N ARG A 85 -26.81 -2.61 -6.13
CA ARG A 85 -27.87 -1.62 -6.34
C ARG A 85 -27.74 -0.51 -5.28
N CYS A 86 -27.15 0.61 -5.65
CA CYS A 86 -27.04 1.78 -4.79
C CYS A 86 -28.37 2.54 -4.80
N HIS A 87 -29.17 2.39 -3.74
CA HIS A 87 -30.41 3.16 -3.52
C HIS A 87 -30.20 4.68 -3.36
N ARG A 88 -28.95 5.16 -3.43
CA ARG A 88 -28.57 6.57 -3.29
C ARG A 88 -28.23 7.23 -4.64
N CYS A 89 -28.21 6.47 -5.72
CA CYS A 89 -28.06 6.98 -7.08
C CYS A 89 -29.47 7.10 -7.70
N GLY A 90 -30.15 8.22 -7.43
CA GLY A 90 -31.46 8.53 -8.00
C GLY A 90 -31.36 9.08 -9.43
N TRP A 91 -30.89 8.24 -10.36
CA TRP A 91 -31.02 8.42 -11.81
C TRP A 91 -31.24 7.04 -12.45
#